data_AF-A0A2S9K9E2-F1
#
_entry.id   AF-A0A2S9K9E2-F1
#
_cell.length_a   1.000
_cell.length_b   1.000
_cell.length_c   1.000
_cell.angle_alpha   90.00
_cell.angle_beta   90.00
_cell.angle_gamma   90.00
#
_symmetry.space_group_name_H-M   'P 1'
#
loop_
_entity.id
_entity.type
_entity.pdbx_description
1 polymer ?
#
loop_
_entity_poly.entity_id
_entity_poly.type
_entity_poly.pdbx_seq_one_letter_code
_entity_poly.pdbx_strand_id
1 'polypeptide(L)'
;MGLFDMFKSDSGEKMSPHLAFATALLYMMSADGEMDNEEIGHLLSVLGGHDDGRGTIGVGAQSQALLDSALKYRRKNSVETFLQEATPLLTDAQKMCILVNLIDSSLVDGQPEPEEQVLFGKFLSAFGISEERFRPFFEVIVLKNDRQVFTNPNHPKNDSSYRVKLSV
;
A
#
# COMPACT_ATOMS: atom_id res chain seq x y z
N MET A 1 -25.97 26.47 -15.61
CA MET A 1 -25.12 25.30 -15.92
C MET A 1 -25.17 25.07 -17.42
N GLY A 2 -24.03 24.78 -18.07
CA GLY A 2 -23.89 24.87 -19.54
C GLY A 2 -23.81 23.52 -20.27
N LEU A 3 -24.18 23.53 -21.56
CA LEU A 3 -24.21 22.36 -22.47
C LEU A 3 -22.85 21.64 -22.64
N PHE A 4 -21.73 22.28 -22.29
CA PHE A 4 -20.39 21.69 -22.36
C PHE A 4 -20.01 20.83 -21.15
N ASP A 5 -20.73 20.92 -20.02
CA ASP A 5 -20.52 20.00 -18.89
C ASP A 5 -21.05 18.59 -19.18
N MET A 6 -21.88 18.43 -20.22
CA MET A 6 -22.42 17.13 -20.66
C MET A 6 -21.40 16.26 -21.42
N PHE A 7 -20.30 16.87 -21.88
CA PHE A 7 -19.18 16.20 -22.57
C PHE A 7 -17.96 15.97 -21.68
N LYS A 8 -17.99 16.43 -20.43
CA LYS A 8 -17.14 15.85 -19.39
C LYS A 8 -17.71 14.47 -19.12
N SER A 9 -17.27 13.49 -19.90
CA SER A 9 -17.45 12.11 -19.50
C SER A 9 -16.96 12.02 -18.06
N ASP A 10 -17.81 11.45 -17.22
CA ASP A 10 -17.45 10.92 -15.91
C ASP A 10 -16.40 9.82 -16.14
N SER A 11 -15.20 10.24 -16.53
CA SER A 11 -14.01 9.42 -16.70
C SER A 11 -13.31 9.23 -15.35
N GLY A 12 -13.91 9.74 -14.28
CA GLY A 12 -13.60 9.35 -12.91
C GLY A 12 -14.14 7.95 -12.72
N GLU A 13 -13.28 6.94 -12.85
CA GLU A 13 -13.58 5.68 -12.20
C GLU A 13 -13.89 5.98 -10.74
N LYS A 14 -15.17 5.83 -10.38
CA LYS A 14 -15.65 6.04 -9.02
C LYS A 14 -14.74 5.27 -8.07
N MET A 15 -14.24 5.96 -7.04
CA MET A 15 -13.36 5.33 -6.05
C MET A 15 -14.01 4.04 -5.52
N SER A 16 -13.29 2.94 -5.65
CA SER A 16 -13.68 1.62 -5.18
C SER A 16 -12.62 1.11 -4.19
N PRO A 17 -12.92 0.15 -3.31
CA PRO A 17 -11.92 -0.38 -2.39
C PRO A 17 -10.67 -0.94 -3.09
N HIS A 18 -10.82 -1.55 -4.28
CA HIS A 18 -9.70 -2.11 -5.03
C HIS A 18 -8.85 -1.01 -5.67
N LEU A 19 -9.50 0.02 -6.24
CA LEU A 19 -8.80 1.20 -6.76
C LEU A 19 -8.09 1.95 -5.62
N ALA A 20 -8.71 2.05 -4.45
CA ALA A 20 -8.11 2.66 -3.27
C ALA A 20 -6.85 1.90 -2.81
N PHE A 21 -6.87 0.57 -2.84
CA PHE A 21 -5.68 -0.24 -2.53
C PHE A 21 -4.52 0.04 -3.50
N ALA A 22 -4.76 -0.04 -4.82
CA ALA A 22 -3.73 0.24 -5.82
C ALA A 22 -3.22 1.69 -5.74
N THR A 23 -4.12 2.65 -5.56
CA THR A 23 -3.79 4.08 -5.47
C THR A 23 -2.98 4.37 -4.20
N ALA A 24 -3.29 3.73 -3.07
CA ALA A 24 -2.52 3.87 -1.83
C ALA A 24 -1.08 3.41 -1.99
N LEU A 25 -0.87 2.23 -2.59
CA LEU A 25 0.46 1.71 -2.87
C LEU A 25 1.23 2.65 -3.79
N LEU A 26 0.60 3.16 -4.85
CA LEU A 26 1.23 4.13 -5.73
C LEU A 26 1.63 5.42 -5.01
N TYR A 27 0.81 5.96 -4.10
CA TYR A 27 1.21 7.13 -3.33
C TYR A 27 2.43 6.85 -2.45
N MET A 28 2.54 5.65 -1.87
CA MET A 28 3.67 5.28 -1.02
C MET A 28 4.96 5.08 -1.82
N MET A 29 4.92 4.25 -2.86
CA MET A 29 6.07 3.92 -3.72
C MET A 29 6.54 5.08 -4.60
N SER A 30 6.06 6.29 -4.35
CA SER A 30 6.45 7.49 -5.09
C SER A 30 6.43 8.71 -4.20
N ALA A 31 6.61 8.49 -2.90
CA ALA A 31 6.66 9.53 -1.89
C ALA A 31 7.86 10.46 -2.09
N ASP A 32 8.95 9.93 -2.63
CA ASP A 32 10.16 10.66 -3.06
C ASP A 32 10.02 11.36 -4.42
N GLY A 33 8.97 11.01 -5.17
CA GLY A 33 8.61 11.62 -6.46
C GLY A 33 9.07 10.83 -7.69
N GLU A 34 9.81 9.73 -7.53
CA GLU A 34 10.21 8.85 -8.62
C GLU A 34 9.38 7.55 -8.59
N MET A 35 9.30 6.87 -9.74
CA MET A 35 8.82 5.49 -9.80
C MET A 35 9.63 4.77 -10.87
N ASP A 36 10.33 3.73 -10.48
CA ASP A 36 11.09 2.89 -11.40
C ASP A 36 10.27 1.68 -11.91
N ASN A 37 10.86 0.92 -12.84
CA ASN A 37 10.18 -0.25 -13.40
C ASN A 37 10.11 -1.43 -12.43
N GLU A 38 11.01 -1.50 -11.45
CA GLU A 38 11.04 -2.57 -10.45
C GLU A 38 9.91 -2.38 -9.44
N GLU A 39 9.66 -1.14 -9.02
CA GLU A 39 8.53 -0.70 -8.20
C GLU A 39 7.19 -0.99 -8.88
N ILE A 40 7.06 -0.67 -10.17
CA ILE A 40 5.86 -1.02 -10.96
C ILE A 40 5.68 -2.53 -11.04
N GLY A 41 6.76 -3.29 -11.25
CA GLY A 41 6.73 -4.75 -11.29
C GLY A 41 6.29 -5.35 -9.95
N HIS A 42 6.80 -4.82 -8.84
CA HIS A 42 6.41 -5.21 -7.49
C HIS A 42 4.93 -4.92 -7.23
N LEU A 43 4.47 -3.72 -7.59
CA LEU A 43 3.07 -3.32 -7.44
C LEU A 43 2.13 -4.26 -8.21
N LEU A 44 2.47 -4.60 -9.47
CA LEU A 44 1.69 -5.56 -10.26
C LEU A 44 1.66 -6.94 -9.60
N SER A 45 2.73 -7.37 -8.94
CA SER A 45 2.76 -8.62 -8.18
C SER A 45 1.86 -8.56 -6.94
N VAL A 46 1.82 -7.43 -6.23
CA VAL A 46 0.99 -7.23 -5.04
C VAL A 46 -0.50 -7.15 -5.39
N LEU A 47 -0.84 -6.48 -6.49
CA LEU A 47 -2.21 -6.39 -6.99
C LEU A 47 -2.74 -7.75 -7.49
N GLY A 48 -1.84 -8.66 -7.86
CA GLY A 48 -2.18 -10.01 -8.31
C GLY A 48 -3.03 -10.02 -9.59
N GLY A 49 -3.42 -11.22 -10.03
CA GLY A 49 -4.41 -11.41 -11.08
C GLY A 49 -5.80 -11.66 -10.50
N HIS A 50 -6.85 -11.37 -11.25
CA HIS A 50 -8.21 -11.81 -10.89
C HIS A 50 -8.39 -13.28 -11.28
N ASP A 51 -8.91 -14.10 -10.36
CA ASP A 51 -9.39 -15.44 -10.68
C ASP A 51 -10.73 -15.30 -11.41
N ASP A 52 -10.75 -15.62 -12.70
CA ASP A 52 -11.96 -15.63 -13.52
C ASP A 52 -12.86 -16.84 -13.25
N GLY A 53 -12.59 -17.59 -12.18
CA GLY A 53 -13.31 -18.80 -11.78
C GLY A 53 -12.95 -20.01 -12.65
N ARG A 54 -11.94 -19.89 -13.52
CA ARG A 54 -11.46 -20.98 -14.39
C ARG A 54 -10.15 -21.58 -13.92
N GLY A 55 -9.71 -21.25 -12.69
CA GLY A 55 -8.50 -21.82 -12.08
C GLY A 55 -7.20 -21.29 -12.70
N THR A 56 -7.28 -20.20 -13.46
CA THR A 56 -6.10 -19.53 -14.02
C THR A 56 -6.06 -18.11 -13.46
N ILE A 57 -5.19 -17.86 -12.47
CA ILE A 57 -4.94 -16.50 -11.98
C ILE A 57 -4.15 -15.77 -13.07
N GLY A 58 -4.86 -15.04 -13.92
CA GLY A 58 -4.25 -14.23 -14.97
C GLY A 58 -3.62 -12.98 -14.37
N VAL A 59 -2.32 -13.03 -14.08
CA VAL A 59 -1.52 -11.84 -13.76
C VAL A 59 -1.41 -11.01 -15.04
N GLY A 60 -1.99 -9.82 -15.10
CA GLY A 60 -1.76 -8.92 -16.23
C GLY A 60 -2.92 -8.01 -16.60
N ALA A 61 -3.98 -8.51 -17.24
CA ALA A 61 -4.93 -7.62 -17.94
C ALA A 61 -5.80 -6.75 -17.00
N GLN A 62 -6.38 -7.35 -15.96
CA GLN A 62 -7.21 -6.61 -15.00
C GLN A 62 -6.36 -5.77 -14.04
N SER A 63 -5.18 -6.28 -13.69
CA SER A 63 -4.19 -5.60 -12.85
C SER A 63 -3.62 -4.36 -13.55
N GLN A 64 -3.38 -4.43 -14.87
CA GLN A 64 -2.90 -3.31 -15.67
C GLN A 64 -3.96 -2.21 -15.81
N ALA A 65 -5.21 -2.57 -16.08
CA ALA A 65 -6.29 -1.58 -16.15
C ALA A 65 -6.48 -0.84 -14.81
N LEU A 66 -6.43 -1.59 -13.70
CA LEU A 66 -6.48 -1.02 -12.35
C LEU A 66 -5.30 -0.08 -12.09
N LEU A 67 -4.09 -0.50 -12.46
CA LEU A 67 -2.88 0.31 -12.34
C LEU A 67 -2.98 1.61 -13.15
N ASP A 68 -3.39 1.51 -14.42
CA ASP A 68 -3.55 2.66 -15.30
C ASP A 68 -4.53 3.68 -14.73
N SER A 69 -5.63 3.20 -14.14
CA SER A 69 -6.63 4.04 -13.50
C SER A 69 -6.14 4.66 -12.20
N ALA A 70 -5.42 3.91 -11.38
CA ALA A 70 -4.77 4.42 -10.17
C ALA A 70 -3.72 5.50 -10.51
N LEU A 71 -2.91 5.30 -11.55
CA LEU A 71 -1.96 6.31 -12.07
C LEU A 71 -2.66 7.56 -12.62
N LYS A 72 -3.79 7.39 -13.34
CA LYS A 72 -4.60 8.51 -13.82
C LYS A 72 -5.21 9.30 -12.66
N TYR A 73 -5.66 8.63 -11.61
CA TYR A 73 -6.21 9.26 -10.42
C TYR A 73 -5.13 10.03 -9.65
N ARG A 74 -3.99 9.38 -9.33
CA ARG A 74 -2.87 9.99 -8.60
C ARG A 74 -2.35 11.25 -9.28
N ARG A 75 -2.26 11.27 -10.61
CA ARG A 75 -1.82 12.45 -11.40
C ARG A 75 -2.72 13.67 -11.24
N LYS A 76 -3.97 13.50 -10.82
CA LYS A 76 -4.97 14.57 -10.74
C LYS A 76 -5.30 14.99 -9.31
N ASN A 77 -4.99 14.16 -8.32
CA ASN A 77 -5.45 14.34 -6.94
C ASN A 77 -4.27 14.32 -5.96
N SER A 78 -4.34 15.13 -4.91
CA SER A 78 -3.39 15.03 -3.80
C SER A 78 -3.72 13.82 -2.92
N VAL A 79 -2.77 13.42 -2.07
CA VAL A 79 -3.02 12.34 -1.10
C VAL A 79 -4.13 12.71 -0.12
N GLU A 80 -4.28 13.99 0.24
CA GLU A 80 -5.35 14.45 1.13
C GLU A 80 -6.72 14.27 0.50
N THR A 81 -6.89 14.63 -0.77
CA THR A 81 -8.13 14.38 -1.53
C THR A 81 -8.42 12.88 -1.61
N PHE A 82 -7.41 12.09 -1.94
CA PHE A 82 -7.52 10.64 -1.98
C PHE A 82 -8.00 10.05 -0.65
N LEU A 83 -7.38 10.43 0.46
CA LEU A 83 -7.70 9.91 1.78
C LEU A 83 -9.13 10.29 2.21
N GLN A 84 -9.59 11.49 1.87
CA GLN A 84 -10.97 11.92 2.13
C GLN A 84 -11.99 11.08 1.36
N GLU A 85 -11.70 10.71 0.11
CA GLU A 85 -12.59 9.90 -0.73
C GLU A 85 -12.55 8.41 -0.37
N ALA A 86 -11.36 7.85 -0.11
CA ALA A 86 -11.16 6.41 0.10
C ALA A 86 -11.58 5.97 1.51
N THR A 87 -11.22 6.73 2.55
CA THR A 87 -11.44 6.36 3.96
C THR A 87 -12.87 5.94 4.29
N PRO A 88 -13.94 6.66 3.89
CA PRO A 88 -15.32 6.28 4.23
C PRO A 88 -15.80 5.02 3.48
N LEU A 89 -15.12 4.62 2.40
CA LEU A 89 -15.48 3.44 1.60
C LEU A 89 -14.84 2.14 2.13
N LEU A 90 -13.77 2.27 2.92
CA LEU A 90 -12.97 1.15 3.37
C LEU A 90 -13.46 0.60 4.71
N THR A 91 -13.65 -0.71 4.76
CA THR A 91 -13.82 -1.45 6.02
C THR A 91 -12.52 -1.42 6.84
N ASP A 92 -12.63 -1.71 8.13
CA ASP A 92 -11.46 -1.81 9.02
C ASP A 92 -10.42 -2.83 8.50
N ALA A 93 -10.87 -4.00 8.04
CA ALA A 93 -9.99 -5.01 7.47
C ALA A 93 -9.24 -4.51 6.23
N GLN A 94 -9.92 -3.77 5.35
CA GLN A 94 -9.28 -3.19 4.15
C GLN A 94 -8.27 -2.10 4.51
N LYS A 95 -8.57 -1.25 5.50
CA LYS A 95 -7.63 -0.23 6.01
C LYS A 95 -6.37 -0.88 6.58
N MET A 96 -6.53 -1.90 7.42
CA MET A 96 -5.39 -2.65 7.97
C MET A 96 -4.58 -3.35 6.87
N CYS A 97 -5.25 -3.96 5.88
CA CYS A 97 -4.60 -4.59 4.74
C CYS A 97 -3.74 -3.58 3.95
N ILE A 98 -4.30 -2.40 3.65
CA ILE A 98 -3.56 -1.31 3.00
C ILE A 98 -2.32 -0.96 3.83
N LEU A 99 -2.46 -0.63 5.11
CA LEU A 99 -1.33 -0.21 5.96
C LEU A 99 -0.20 -1.24 6.03
N VAL A 100 -0.54 -2.52 6.14
CA VAL A 100 0.47 -3.60 6.17
C VAL A 100 1.23 -3.68 4.85
N ASN A 101 0.55 -3.57 3.71
CA ASN A 101 1.23 -3.57 2.41
C ASN A 101 2.09 -2.31 2.22
N LEU A 102 1.63 -1.14 2.69
CA LEU A 102 2.42 0.09 2.58
C LEU A 102 3.76 -0.01 3.32
N ILE A 103 3.74 -0.49 4.58
CA ILE A 103 4.98 -0.70 5.34
C ILE A 103 5.84 -1.80 4.75
N ASP A 104 5.23 -2.86 4.23
CA ASP A 104 6.00 -3.94 3.62
C ASP A 104 6.75 -3.48 2.37
N SER A 105 6.15 -2.61 1.56
CA SER A 105 6.81 -1.99 0.41
C SER A 105 7.93 -1.03 0.84
N SER A 106 7.72 -0.21 1.87
CA SER A 106 8.75 0.76 2.33
C SER A 106 9.92 0.12 3.10
N LEU A 107 9.78 -1.11 3.61
CA LEU A 107 10.85 -1.79 4.36
C LEU A 107 11.72 -2.73 3.50
N VAL A 108 11.52 -2.78 2.18
CA VAL A 108 12.28 -3.67 1.28
C VAL A 108 13.78 -3.38 1.34
N ASP A 109 14.17 -2.11 1.33
CA ASP A 109 15.58 -1.69 1.36
C ASP A 109 16.11 -1.39 2.78
N GLY A 110 15.31 -1.67 3.81
CA GLY A 110 15.70 -1.58 5.21
C GLY A 110 14.82 -0.65 6.03
N GLN A 111 15.18 0.64 6.11
CA GLN A 111 14.42 1.63 6.88
C GLN A 111 13.63 2.55 5.94
N PRO A 112 12.38 2.90 6.25
CA PRO A 112 11.60 3.80 5.41
C PRO A 112 12.24 5.19 5.40
N GLU A 113 12.24 5.84 4.24
CA GLU A 113 12.72 7.22 4.11
C GLU A 113 11.79 8.20 4.86
N PRO A 114 12.28 9.39 5.28
CA PRO A 114 11.49 10.34 6.05
C PRO A 114 10.14 10.71 5.40
N GLU A 115 10.11 10.83 4.08
CA GLU A 115 8.92 11.13 3.29
C GLU A 115 7.86 10.02 3.40
N GLU A 116 8.28 8.76 3.35
CA GLU A 116 7.40 7.59 3.52
C GLU A 116 6.85 7.51 4.94
N GLN A 117 7.66 7.84 5.95
CA GLN A 117 7.21 7.87 7.35
C GLN A 117 6.11 8.93 7.56
N VAL A 118 6.32 10.14 7.03
CA VAL A 118 5.32 11.22 7.09
C VAL A 118 4.05 10.81 6.36
N LEU A 119 4.18 10.22 5.18
CA LEU A 119 3.05 9.74 4.39
C LEU A 119 2.28 8.65 5.12
N PHE A 120 2.96 7.66 5.70
CA PHE A 120 2.35 6.59 6.47
C PHE A 120 1.57 7.14 7.68
N GLY A 121 2.12 8.14 8.37
CA GLY A 121 1.42 8.85 9.44
C GLY A 121 0.10 9.49 8.99
N LYS A 122 0.04 10.04 7.77
CA LYS A 122 -1.23 10.54 7.19
C LYS A 122 -2.25 9.42 6.99
N PHE A 123 -1.82 8.26 6.51
CA PHE A 123 -2.69 7.09 6.33
C PHE A 123 -3.25 6.59 7.67
N LEU A 124 -2.41 6.42 8.69
CA LEU A 124 -2.85 6.05 10.05
C LEU A 124 -3.91 7.02 10.58
N SER A 125 -3.61 8.33 10.51
CA SER A 125 -4.51 9.38 10.98
C SER A 125 -5.84 9.38 10.21
N ALA A 126 -5.81 9.30 8.88
CA ALA A 126 -7.01 9.30 8.06
C ALA A 126 -7.86 8.05 8.31
N PHE A 127 -7.23 6.88 8.45
CA PHE A 127 -7.95 5.63 8.70
C PHE A 127 -8.50 5.51 10.12
N GLY A 128 -8.06 6.37 11.04
CA GLY A 128 -8.43 6.33 12.46
C GLY A 128 -7.75 5.18 13.21
N ILE A 129 -6.52 4.84 12.82
CA ILE A 129 -5.76 3.73 13.36
C ILE A 129 -4.58 4.31 14.15
N SER A 130 -4.55 4.04 15.46
CA SER A 130 -3.44 4.49 16.31
C SER A 130 -2.17 3.68 16.04
N GLU A 131 -1.01 4.28 16.29
CA GLU A 131 0.28 3.58 16.25
C GLU A 131 0.31 2.39 17.21
N GLU A 132 -0.28 2.54 18.40
CA GLU A 132 -0.39 1.45 19.38
C GLU A 132 -1.14 0.25 18.80
N ARG A 133 -2.27 0.49 18.13
CA ARG A 133 -3.05 -0.55 17.48
C ARG A 133 -2.29 -1.21 16.33
N PHE A 134 -1.53 -0.43 15.56
CA PHE A 134 -0.80 -0.93 14.39
C PHE A 134 0.54 -1.60 14.73
N ARG A 135 1.13 -1.28 15.89
CA ARG A 135 2.45 -1.76 16.34
C ARG A 135 2.68 -3.27 16.18
N PRO A 136 1.75 -4.17 16.54
CA PRO A 136 1.98 -5.60 16.42
C PRO A 136 2.17 -6.04 14.97
N PHE A 137 1.49 -5.38 14.03
CA PHE A 137 1.63 -5.65 12.60
C PHE A 137 2.95 -5.12 12.06
N PHE A 138 3.34 -3.92 12.46
CA PHE A 138 4.65 -3.34 12.14
C PHE A 138 5.80 -4.26 12.59
N GLU A 139 5.74 -4.76 13.82
CA GLU A 139 6.74 -5.70 14.38
C GLU A 139 6.87 -6.98 13.53
N VAL A 140 5.75 -7.53 13.06
CA VAL A 140 5.73 -8.70 12.18
C VAL A 140 6.39 -8.39 10.83
N ILE A 141 6.13 -7.22 10.24
CA ILE A 141 6.73 -6.87 8.95
C ILE A 141 8.23 -6.56 9.09
N VAL A 142 8.64 -5.89 10.16
CA VAL A 142 10.07 -5.74 10.49
C VAL A 142 10.73 -7.10 10.65
N LEU A 143 10.09 -8.05 11.34
CA LEU A 143 10.60 -9.42 11.47
C LEU A 143 10.69 -10.13 10.10
N LYS A 144 9.69 -9.97 9.22
CA LYS A 144 9.66 -10.55 7.87
C LYS A 144 10.86 -10.06 7.03
N ASN A 145 11.20 -8.78 7.15
CA ASN A 145 12.24 -8.14 6.33
C ASN A 145 13.64 -8.15 6.96
N ASP A 146 13.77 -8.47 8.25
CA ASP A 146 15.06 -8.68 8.91
C ASP A 146 15.77 -9.93 8.35
N ARG A 147 16.62 -9.75 7.33
CA ARG A 147 17.43 -10.84 6.75
C ARG A 147 18.72 -11.10 7.52
N GLN A 148 19.10 -10.18 8.43
CA GLN A 148 20.34 -10.28 9.18
C GLN A 148 20.34 -11.43 10.18
N VAL A 149 19.16 -11.92 10.60
CA VAL A 149 19.04 -13.17 11.37
C VAL A 149 19.76 -14.34 10.70
N PHE A 150 19.86 -14.38 9.37
CA PHE A 150 20.54 -15.48 8.66
C PHE A 150 22.02 -15.21 8.39
N THR A 151 22.45 -13.95 8.33
CA THR A 151 23.78 -13.56 7.84
C THR A 151 24.68 -12.92 8.90
N ASN A 152 24.12 -12.39 9.98
CA ASN A 152 24.86 -11.80 11.10
C ASN A 152 24.97 -12.82 12.25
N PRO A 153 26.17 -13.39 12.52
CA PRO A 153 26.36 -14.38 13.59
C PRO A 153 26.06 -13.84 14.99
N ASN A 154 26.13 -12.52 15.17
CA ASN A 154 25.89 -11.83 16.46
C ASN A 154 24.51 -11.18 16.50
N HIS A 155 23.58 -11.58 15.63
CA HIS A 155 22.24 -11.01 15.63
C HIS A 155 21.53 -11.29 16.97
N PRO A 156 21.02 -10.27 17.69
CA PRO A 156 20.51 -10.43 19.05
C PRO A 156 19.31 -11.40 19.13
N LYS A 157 18.52 -11.51 18.04
CA LYS A 157 17.38 -12.45 17.98
C LYS A 157 17.79 -13.91 17.78
N ASN A 158 19.07 -14.19 17.52
CA ASN A 158 19.58 -15.57 17.38
C ASN A 158 19.99 -16.19 18.72
N ASP A 159 19.90 -15.44 19.83
CA ASP A 159 20.13 -16.00 21.16
C ASP A 159 19.12 -17.14 21.45
N SER A 160 19.62 -18.27 21.94
CA SER A 160 18.81 -19.46 22.24
C SER A 160 17.64 -19.22 23.21
N SER A 161 17.76 -18.20 24.08
CA SER A 161 16.75 -17.78 25.04
C SER A 161 15.73 -16.80 24.46
N TYR A 162 16.03 -16.17 23.31
CA TYR A 162 15.12 -15.23 22.67
C TYR A 162 13.85 -15.93 22.16
N ARG A 163 12.71 -15.27 22.33
CA ARG A 163 11.42 -15.70 21.80
C ARG A 163 10.71 -14.51 21.18
N VAL A 164 10.28 -14.65 19.94
CA VAL A 164 9.46 -13.64 19.27
C VAL A 164 8.15 -13.48 20.06
N LYS A 165 7.84 -12.24 20.43
CA LYS A 165 6.59 -11.84 21.08
C LYS A 165 6.11 -10.57 20.39
N LEU A 166 4.80 -10.46 20.22
CA LEU A 166 4.19 -9.23 19.72
C LEU A 166 3.83 -8.34 20.91
N SER A 167 3.91 -7.04 20.71
CA SER A 167 3.23 -6.07 21.56
C SER A 167 1.72 -6.41 21.55
N VAL A 168 1.09 -6.45 22.72
CA VAL A 168 -0.36 -6.71 22.91
C VAL A 168 -0.94 -5.63 23.80
#